data_AF-A0A1K0GEJ3-F1
#
_entry.id   AF-A0A1K0GEJ3-F1
#
_cell.length_a   1.000
_cell.length_b   1.000
_cell.length_c   1.000
_cell.angle_alpha   90.00
_cell.angle_beta   90.00
_cell.angle_gamma   90.00
#
_symmetry.space_group_name_H-M   'P 1'
#
loop_
_entity.id
_entity.type
_entity.pdbx_description
1 polymer ?
#
loop_
_entity_poly.entity_id
_entity_poly.type
_entity_poly.pdbx_seq_one_letter_code
_entity_poly.pdbx_strand_id
1 'polypeptide(L)'
;MPFPTPTQFLGGGKVKVFHVDLPTYDDALSPRLANSATPSAKAMVCMIDRPEAKNAVDRETAIALHSAFVSCANDSNLRVAILTGSNGTFCAGADLKFISQSSLMSDQGVQEAKSNLLDSNMDAVAPMGITRLAMNKPVIAAVDGFAVAGGMELALWADLRVASSDSAFGILCRLRGVPLIDGGTARLPALVGGSRAADLALTGRLVNATEAHSIGLVN
;
A
#
# COMPACT_ATOMS: atom_id res chain seq x y z
N MET A 1 -3.84 -6.64 20.15
CA MET A 1 -3.26 -5.59 21.01
C MET A 1 -3.64 -4.23 20.44
N PRO A 2 -3.92 -3.21 21.26
CA PRO A 2 -4.04 -1.85 20.72
C PRO A 2 -2.71 -1.43 20.09
N PHE A 3 -2.77 -0.69 18.99
CA PHE A 3 -1.56 -0.06 18.43
C PHE A 3 -0.91 0.84 19.49
N PRO A 4 0.43 0.95 19.51
CA PRO A 4 1.10 1.98 20.32
C PRO A 4 0.65 3.37 19.88
N THR A 5 0.99 4.40 20.66
CA THR A 5 0.71 5.79 20.26
C THR A 5 1.42 6.12 18.94
N PRO A 6 0.76 6.77 17.96
CA PRO A 6 1.42 7.23 16.75
C PRO A 6 2.60 8.14 17.10
N THR A 7 3.74 7.88 16.47
CA THR A 7 4.95 8.68 16.60
C THR A 7 4.96 9.88 15.65
N GLN A 8 4.20 9.80 14.55
CA GLN A 8 4.05 10.89 13.59
C GLN A 8 2.63 10.91 13.01
N PHE A 9 2.19 12.12 12.64
CA PHE A 9 0.96 12.38 11.90
C PHE A 9 1.32 13.18 10.65
N LEU A 10 0.95 12.68 9.48
CA LEU A 10 1.30 13.27 8.19
C LEU A 10 0.02 13.57 7.39
N GLY A 11 0.10 14.52 6.46
CA GLY A 11 -1.03 14.90 5.59
C GLY A 11 -2.29 15.27 6.38
N GLY A 12 -2.17 16.16 7.36
CA GLY A 12 -3.30 16.56 8.22
C GLY A 12 -3.83 15.45 9.14
N GLY A 13 -3.04 14.40 9.39
CA GLY A 13 -3.44 13.25 10.21
C GLY A 13 -4.03 12.08 9.43
N LYS A 14 -4.15 12.21 8.10
CA LYS A 14 -4.62 11.15 7.19
C LYS A 14 -3.69 9.96 7.12
N VAL A 15 -2.43 10.12 7.52
CA VAL A 15 -1.45 9.04 7.65
C VAL A 15 -0.84 9.08 9.05
N LYS A 16 -0.86 7.95 9.74
CA LYS A 16 -0.27 7.75 11.07
C LYS A 16 0.91 6.80 10.97
N VAL A 17 2.04 7.18 11.57
CA VAL A 17 3.24 6.36 11.60
C VAL A 17 3.55 5.93 13.02
N PHE A 18 3.82 4.64 13.20
CA PHE A 18 4.19 4.02 14.46
C PHE A 18 5.55 3.35 14.31
N HIS A 19 6.35 3.38 15.38
CA HIS A 19 7.60 2.64 15.45
C HIS A 19 7.47 1.57 16.54
N VAL A 20 7.64 0.32 16.14
CA VAL A 20 7.48 -0.84 17.02
C VAL A 20 8.84 -1.52 17.15
N ASP A 21 9.30 -1.72 18.38
CA ASP A 21 10.54 -2.44 18.61
C ASP A 21 10.38 -3.89 18.15
N LEU A 22 11.33 -4.38 17.35
CA LEU A 22 11.34 -5.78 16.96
C LEU A 22 11.90 -6.61 18.11
N PRO A 23 11.27 -7.74 18.45
CA PRO A 23 11.83 -8.62 19.46
C PRO A 23 13.22 -9.08 19.01
N THR A 24 14.13 -9.25 19.97
CA THR A 24 15.41 -9.92 19.71
C THR A 24 15.12 -11.29 19.13
N TYR A 25 15.59 -11.53 17.91
CA TYR A 25 15.40 -12.80 17.23
C TYR A 25 16.23 -13.88 17.93
N ASP A 26 15.61 -15.02 18.25
CA ASP A 26 16.35 -16.20 18.69
C ASP A 26 16.95 -16.87 17.46
N ASP A 27 18.26 -16.75 17.32
CA ASP A 27 19.05 -17.29 16.20
C ASP A 27 18.90 -18.83 16.03
N ALA A 28 18.34 -19.54 17.01
CA ALA A 28 18.10 -20.99 16.93
C ALA A 28 17.16 -21.41 15.78
N LEU A 29 16.29 -20.52 15.29
CA LEU A 29 15.31 -20.82 14.22
C LEU A 29 15.72 -20.32 12.82
N SER A 30 16.82 -19.57 12.68
CA SER A 30 17.34 -19.14 11.38
C SER A 30 18.86 -19.01 11.40
N PRO A 31 19.61 -20.05 10.96
CA PRO A 31 21.07 -20.11 11.09
C PRO A 31 21.85 -19.11 10.23
N ARG A 32 21.18 -18.18 9.53
CA ARG A 32 21.81 -17.18 8.64
C ARG A 32 22.09 -15.82 9.31
N LEU A 33 21.65 -15.59 10.55
CA LEU A 33 21.71 -14.27 11.20
C LEU A 33 22.63 -14.17 12.42
N ALA A 34 23.48 -15.17 12.67
CA ALA A 34 24.35 -15.29 13.85
C ALA A 34 25.31 -14.11 14.14
N ASN A 35 25.30 -13.04 13.33
CA ASN A 35 26.17 -11.86 13.49
C ASN A 35 25.46 -10.50 13.31
N SER A 36 24.12 -10.39 13.35
CA SER A 36 23.45 -9.08 13.15
C SER A 36 22.41 -8.70 14.19
N ALA A 37 22.61 -9.07 15.46
CA ALA A 37 21.83 -8.52 16.56
C ALA A 37 22.09 -7.00 16.65
N THR A 38 21.27 -6.20 15.98
CA THR A 38 21.11 -4.78 16.30
C THR A 38 20.08 -4.73 17.42
N PRO A 39 20.45 -4.55 18.70
CA PRO A 39 19.54 -4.74 19.84
C PRO A 39 18.43 -3.68 19.94
N SER A 40 18.26 -2.85 18.90
CA SER A 40 17.38 -1.69 18.83
C SER A 40 16.64 -1.55 17.50
N ALA A 41 16.61 -2.61 16.67
CA ALA A 41 15.92 -2.59 15.39
C ALA A 41 14.40 -2.42 15.56
N LYS A 42 13.78 -1.62 14.68
CA LYS A 42 12.35 -1.34 14.72
C LYS A 42 11.66 -1.64 13.40
N ALA A 43 10.37 -1.91 13.48
CA ALA A 43 9.44 -1.87 12.37
C ALA A 43 8.76 -0.50 12.31
N MET A 44 8.54 0.02 11.11
CA MET A 44 7.60 1.10 10.90
C MET A 44 6.23 0.50 10.54
N VAL A 45 5.17 0.95 11.21
CA VAL A 45 3.80 0.75 10.74
C VAL A 45 3.30 2.09 10.19
N CYS A 46 2.93 2.11 8.92
CA CYS A 46 2.32 3.23 8.24
C CYS A 46 0.84 2.91 8.00
N MET A 47 -0.04 3.69 8.62
CA MET A 47 -1.49 3.50 8.58
C MET A 47 -2.15 4.64 7.81
N ILE A 48 -2.93 4.29 6.80
CA ILE A 48 -3.89 5.24 6.20
C ILE A 48 -5.07 5.36 7.17
N ASP A 49 -5.35 6.57 7.62
CA ASP A 49 -6.40 6.87 8.59
C ASP A 49 -7.39 7.90 8.06
N ARG A 50 -8.21 7.45 7.11
CA ARG A 50 -9.34 8.18 6.51
C ARG A 50 -10.60 7.30 6.51
N PRO A 51 -11.08 6.87 7.68
CA PRO A 51 -12.19 5.91 7.78
C PRO A 51 -13.47 6.42 7.08
N GLU A 52 -13.71 7.73 7.10
CA GLU A 52 -14.84 8.39 6.43
C GLU A 52 -14.82 8.23 4.90
N ALA A 53 -13.64 8.00 4.33
CA ALA A 53 -13.42 7.78 2.91
C ALA A 53 -12.97 6.35 2.61
N LYS A 54 -13.13 5.39 3.55
CA LYS A 54 -12.66 4.00 3.41
C LYS A 54 -11.17 3.93 3.03
N ASN A 55 -10.36 4.80 3.62
CA ASN A 55 -8.93 4.92 3.36
C ASN A 55 -8.59 5.15 1.89
N ALA A 56 -9.48 5.80 1.14
CA ALA A 56 -9.17 6.24 -0.22
C ALA A 56 -8.01 7.25 -0.19
N VAL A 57 -7.19 7.24 -1.25
CA VAL A 57 -6.00 8.08 -1.36
C VAL A 57 -6.33 9.31 -2.20
N ASP A 58 -6.27 10.49 -1.57
CA ASP A 58 -6.21 11.78 -2.24
C ASP A 58 -4.74 12.22 -2.41
N ARG A 59 -4.53 13.39 -3.03
CA ARG A 59 -3.16 13.88 -3.30
C ARG A 59 -2.34 14.10 -2.03
N GLU A 60 -2.96 14.63 -0.98
CA GLU A 60 -2.27 14.88 0.29
C GLU A 60 -1.87 13.56 0.97
N THR A 61 -2.75 12.56 0.94
CA THR A 61 -2.49 11.21 1.43
C THR A 61 -1.36 10.55 0.64
N ALA A 62 -1.36 10.68 -0.69
CA ALA A 62 -0.29 10.15 -1.54
C ALA A 62 1.08 10.73 -1.20
N ILE A 63 1.15 12.06 -0.98
CA ILE A 63 2.39 12.75 -0.56
C ILE A 63 2.82 12.29 0.84
N ALA A 64 1.87 12.16 1.77
CA ALA A 64 2.15 11.73 3.14
C ALA A 64 2.69 10.28 3.19
N LEU A 65 2.07 9.37 2.44
CA LEU A 65 2.54 7.99 2.29
C LEU A 65 3.96 7.97 1.70
N HIS A 66 4.19 8.69 0.61
CA HIS A 66 5.50 8.75 -0.03
C HIS A 66 6.59 9.26 0.94
N SER A 67 6.32 10.35 1.64
CA SER A 67 7.23 10.93 2.63
C SER A 67 7.57 9.94 3.75
N ALA A 68 6.57 9.23 4.30
CA ALA A 68 6.78 8.22 5.33
C ALA A 68 7.72 7.10 4.87
N PHE A 69 7.51 6.57 3.66
CA PHE A 69 8.31 5.47 3.13
C PHE A 69 9.71 5.90 2.69
N VAL A 70 9.88 7.11 2.15
CA VAL A 70 11.22 7.68 1.90
C VAL A 70 11.99 7.87 3.20
N SER A 71 11.34 8.37 4.26
CA SER A 71 11.95 8.46 5.59
C SER A 71 12.34 7.07 6.11
N CYS A 72 11.45 6.09 5.97
CA CYS A 72 11.73 4.70 6.34
C CYS A 72 12.92 4.11 5.60
N ALA A 73 13.04 4.33 4.29
CA ALA A 73 14.15 3.82 3.48
C ALA A 73 15.52 4.36 3.95
N ASN A 74 15.55 5.58 4.50
CA ASN A 74 16.76 6.29 4.90
C ASN A 74 17.14 6.12 6.39
N ASP A 75 16.24 5.63 7.25
CA ASP A 75 16.54 5.42 8.69
C ASP A 75 17.17 4.04 8.95
N SER A 76 18.45 3.99 9.33
CA SER A 76 19.16 2.72 9.59
C SER A 76 18.61 1.89 10.77
N ASN A 77 17.80 2.48 11.65
CA ASN A 77 17.16 1.77 12.77
C ASN A 77 15.90 1.00 12.32
N LEU A 78 15.33 1.35 11.17
CA LEU A 78 14.15 0.68 10.61
C LEU A 78 14.56 -0.47 9.70
N ARG A 79 13.99 -1.65 9.94
CA ARG A 79 14.32 -2.88 9.21
C ARG A 79 13.22 -3.35 8.27
N VAL A 80 11.97 -3.04 8.59
CA VAL A 80 10.78 -3.49 7.86
C VAL A 80 9.72 -2.40 7.92
N ALA A 81 8.96 -2.24 6.85
CA ALA A 81 7.80 -1.37 6.79
C ALA A 81 6.52 -2.20 6.69
N ILE A 82 5.48 -1.78 7.40
CA ILE A 82 4.14 -2.38 7.35
C ILE A 82 3.19 -1.29 6.86
N LEU A 83 2.46 -1.53 5.78
CA LEU A 83 1.36 -0.69 5.32
C LEU A 83 0.05 -1.30 5.80
N THR A 84 -0.86 -0.48 6.34
CA THR A 84 -2.21 -0.89 6.73
C THR A 84 -3.21 0.26 6.56
N GLY A 85 -4.50 -0.06 6.63
CA GLY A 85 -5.57 0.94 6.80
C GLY A 85 -6.19 0.87 8.19
N SER A 86 -6.87 1.94 8.61
CA SER A 86 -7.67 1.97 9.84
C SER A 86 -9.10 1.47 9.62
N ASN A 87 -9.79 1.16 10.72
CA ASN A 87 -11.24 0.90 10.76
C ASN A 87 -11.76 -0.18 9.78
N GLY A 88 -11.06 -1.32 9.66
CA GLY A 88 -11.57 -2.49 8.94
C GLY A 88 -11.61 -2.32 7.41
N THR A 89 -10.81 -1.42 6.85
CA THR A 89 -10.59 -1.33 5.41
C THR A 89 -9.14 -0.96 5.15
N PHE A 90 -8.43 -1.74 4.35
CA PHE A 90 -7.08 -1.43 3.97
C PHE A 90 -7.03 -0.16 3.11
N CYS A 91 -7.66 -0.18 1.93
CA CYS A 91 -7.74 0.98 1.04
C CYS A 91 -8.76 0.72 -0.08
N ALA A 92 -9.66 1.69 -0.29
CA ALA A 92 -10.65 1.64 -1.37
C ALA A 92 -10.14 2.15 -2.74
N GLY A 93 -8.87 2.56 -2.84
CA GLY A 93 -8.27 3.12 -4.05
C GLY A 93 -8.21 4.64 -4.05
N ALA A 94 -8.18 5.25 -5.24
CA ALA A 94 -8.11 6.70 -5.37
C ALA A 94 -9.41 7.38 -4.91
N ASP A 95 -9.29 8.55 -4.30
CA ASP A 95 -10.45 9.36 -3.88
C ASP A 95 -11.14 10.01 -5.08
N LEU A 96 -12.15 9.33 -5.63
CA LEU A 96 -12.88 9.79 -6.81
C LEU A 96 -13.63 11.11 -6.57
N LYS A 97 -14.01 11.44 -5.34
CA LYS A 97 -14.68 12.72 -5.04
C LYS A 97 -13.70 13.86 -5.25
N PHE A 98 -12.47 13.71 -4.76
CA PHE A 98 -11.39 14.64 -5.00
C PHE A 98 -11.10 14.80 -6.50
N ILE A 99 -10.95 13.68 -7.23
CA ILE A 99 -10.71 13.69 -8.68
C ILE A 99 -11.87 14.33 -9.46
N SER A 100 -13.12 14.17 -9.01
CA SER A 100 -14.27 14.77 -9.69
C SER A 100 -14.39 16.28 -9.47
N GLN A 101 -13.79 16.80 -8.40
CA GLN A 101 -13.80 18.22 -8.05
C GLN A 101 -12.70 19.00 -8.80
N SER A 102 -11.63 18.32 -9.23
CA SER A 102 -10.63 18.91 -10.09
C SER A 102 -11.13 18.96 -11.54
N SER A 103 -11.56 20.14 -11.98
CA SER A 103 -11.87 20.35 -13.39
C SER A 103 -10.63 20.06 -14.23
N LEU A 104 -10.73 19.19 -15.25
CA LEU A 104 -9.63 18.93 -16.18
C LEU A 104 -9.13 20.19 -16.92
N MET A 105 -9.90 21.28 -16.84
CA MET A 105 -9.57 22.58 -17.42
C MET A 105 -8.98 23.58 -16.40
N SER A 106 -8.92 23.24 -15.11
CA SER A 106 -8.24 24.05 -14.11
C SER A 106 -6.75 23.69 -14.04
N ASP A 107 -5.91 24.63 -13.63
CA ASP A 107 -4.47 24.39 -13.43
C ASP A 107 -4.23 23.20 -12.47
N GLN A 108 -5.08 23.09 -11.45
CA GLN A 108 -5.04 21.99 -10.50
C GLN A 108 -5.40 20.64 -11.14
N GLY A 109 -6.47 20.57 -11.95
CA GLY A 109 -6.82 19.34 -12.65
C GLY A 109 -5.80 18.93 -13.72
N VAL A 110 -5.17 19.90 -14.39
CA VAL A 110 -4.04 19.63 -15.29
C VAL A 110 -2.86 19.05 -14.53
N GLN A 111 -2.53 19.59 -13.36
CA GLN A 111 -1.43 19.08 -12.54
C GLN A 111 -1.70 17.67 -11.99
N GLU A 112 -2.96 17.39 -11.61
CA GLU A 112 -3.38 16.05 -11.20
C GLU A 112 -3.31 15.05 -12.36
N ALA A 113 -3.78 15.42 -13.54
CA ALA A 113 -3.65 14.58 -14.73
C ALA A 113 -2.18 14.28 -15.07
N LYS A 114 -1.29 15.26 -14.91
CA LYS A 114 0.16 15.05 -15.08
C LYS A 114 0.74 14.09 -14.05
N SER A 115 0.22 14.05 -12.83
CA SER A 115 0.69 13.11 -11.81
C SER A 115 0.43 11.64 -12.18
N ASN A 116 -0.55 11.37 -13.04
CA ASN A 116 -0.82 10.03 -13.57
C ASN A 116 0.20 9.59 -14.64
N LEU A 117 0.89 10.53 -15.27
CA LEU A 117 1.93 10.22 -16.26
C LEU A 117 3.17 9.67 -15.55
N LEU A 118 3.88 8.78 -16.25
CA LEU A 118 5.19 8.31 -15.79
C LEU A 118 6.13 9.51 -15.64
N ASP A 119 6.84 9.53 -14.53
CA ASP A 119 7.85 10.54 -14.22
C ASP A 119 9.23 9.98 -14.60
N SER A 120 10.15 10.84 -15.05
CA SER A 120 11.54 10.43 -15.31
C SER A 120 12.25 10.04 -14.01
N ASN A 121 11.83 10.60 -12.89
CA ASN A 121 12.18 10.15 -11.56
C ASN A 121 11.17 9.08 -11.11
N MET A 122 11.56 7.81 -11.20
CA MET A 122 10.72 6.70 -10.74
C MET A 122 10.54 6.67 -9.22
N ASP A 123 11.28 7.46 -8.44
CA ASP A 123 11.01 7.66 -7.01
C ASP A 123 10.09 8.85 -6.74
N ALA A 124 9.52 9.50 -7.77
CA ALA A 124 8.53 10.56 -7.58
C ALA A 124 7.21 10.03 -7.00
N VAL A 125 6.46 10.93 -6.33
CA VAL A 125 5.16 10.62 -5.74
C VAL A 125 4.19 10.13 -6.83
N ALA A 126 3.82 8.86 -6.75
CA ALA A 126 2.85 8.23 -7.64
C ALA A 126 1.40 8.69 -7.33
N PRO A 127 0.41 8.39 -8.18
CA PRO A 127 -1.01 8.65 -7.87
C PRO A 127 -1.44 8.02 -6.54
N MET A 128 -1.02 6.78 -6.27
CA MET A 128 -1.24 6.13 -4.97
C MET A 128 -0.10 6.38 -3.96
N GLY A 129 0.77 7.34 -4.21
CA GLY A 129 1.87 7.77 -3.33
C GLY A 129 3.15 6.97 -3.53
N ILE A 130 3.17 5.73 -3.07
CA ILE A 130 4.41 4.92 -2.92
C ILE A 130 4.64 3.91 -4.04
N THR A 131 3.68 3.73 -4.94
CA THR A 131 3.64 2.64 -5.92
C THR A 131 4.71 2.71 -7.02
N ARG A 132 5.44 3.82 -7.13
CA ARG A 132 6.63 3.96 -7.99
C ARG A 132 7.94 3.76 -7.22
N LEU A 133 7.93 3.97 -5.90
CA LEU A 133 9.10 3.94 -5.04
C LEU A 133 9.73 2.54 -5.00
N ALA A 134 11.04 2.46 -5.19
CA ALA A 134 11.82 1.24 -5.01
C ALA A 134 12.35 1.16 -3.58
N MET A 135 11.80 0.26 -2.76
CA MET A 135 12.23 0.10 -1.37
C MET A 135 13.50 -0.75 -1.25
N ASN A 136 14.40 -0.31 -0.36
CA ASN A 136 15.62 -1.04 0.01
C ASN A 136 15.43 -1.95 1.24
N LYS A 137 14.19 -2.06 1.73
CA LYS A 137 13.80 -2.80 2.93
C LYS A 137 12.49 -3.55 2.66
N PRO A 138 12.28 -4.73 3.29
CA PRO A 138 11.04 -5.47 3.13
C PRO A 138 9.81 -4.64 3.51
N VAL A 139 8.76 -4.78 2.71
CA VAL A 139 7.45 -4.17 2.92
C VAL A 139 6.38 -5.25 3.05
N ILE A 140 5.56 -5.13 4.08
CA ILE A 140 4.40 -6.00 4.33
C ILE A 140 3.12 -5.16 4.20
N ALA A 141 2.19 -5.57 3.35
CA ALA A 141 0.81 -5.09 3.40
C ALA A 141 0.04 -5.93 4.42
N ALA A 142 -0.33 -5.33 5.55
CA ALA A 142 -1.27 -5.90 6.51
C ALA A 142 -2.69 -5.47 6.11
N VAL A 143 -3.41 -6.38 5.46
CA VAL A 143 -4.72 -6.12 4.85
C VAL A 143 -5.81 -6.57 5.79
N ASP A 144 -6.66 -5.62 6.18
CA ASP A 144 -7.90 -5.87 6.89
C ASP A 144 -9.07 -5.33 6.06
N GLY A 145 -10.14 -6.11 5.93
CA GLY A 145 -11.26 -5.79 5.04
C GLY A 145 -10.88 -5.58 3.57
N PHE A 146 -11.23 -4.43 2.99
CA PHE A 146 -11.13 -4.23 1.54
C PHE A 146 -9.78 -3.66 1.08
N ALA A 147 -9.13 -4.33 0.12
CA ALA A 147 -8.04 -3.81 -0.70
C ALA A 147 -8.44 -3.81 -2.18
N VAL A 148 -9.02 -2.70 -2.64
CA VAL A 148 -9.70 -2.64 -3.95
C VAL A 148 -9.25 -1.46 -4.79
N ALA A 149 -9.38 -1.59 -6.12
CA ALA A 149 -8.94 -0.57 -7.09
C ALA A 149 -7.47 -0.17 -6.85
N GLY A 150 -7.15 1.12 -6.68
CA GLY A 150 -5.78 1.54 -6.34
C GLY A 150 -5.26 0.96 -5.01
N GLY A 151 -6.14 0.57 -4.08
CA GLY A 151 -5.76 -0.10 -2.84
C GLY A 151 -5.24 -1.52 -3.08
N MET A 152 -5.73 -2.19 -4.13
CA MET A 152 -5.14 -3.43 -4.61
C MET A 152 -3.73 -3.17 -5.15
N GLU A 153 -3.48 -2.08 -5.87
CA GLU A 153 -2.14 -1.73 -6.38
C GLU A 153 -1.15 -1.42 -5.24
N LEU A 154 -1.62 -0.82 -4.14
CA LEU A 154 -0.84 -0.66 -2.91
C LEU A 154 -0.47 -2.02 -2.28
N ALA A 155 -1.42 -2.96 -2.21
CA ALA A 155 -1.14 -4.29 -1.69
C ALA A 155 -0.16 -5.08 -2.60
N LEU A 156 -0.30 -4.94 -3.92
CA LEU A 156 0.57 -5.56 -4.92
C LEU A 156 1.98 -4.96 -4.93
N TRP A 157 2.13 -3.69 -4.52
CA TRP A 157 3.44 -3.04 -4.41
C TRP A 157 4.29 -3.59 -3.26
N ALA A 158 3.68 -4.04 -2.16
CA ALA A 158 4.39 -4.66 -1.05
C ALA A 158 5.04 -6.00 -1.46
N ASP A 159 6.12 -6.40 -0.78
CA ASP A 159 6.76 -7.69 -1.01
C ASP A 159 5.84 -8.84 -0.54
N LEU A 160 5.30 -8.70 0.67
CA LEU A 160 4.41 -9.66 1.30
C LEU A 160 3.03 -9.05 1.58
N ARG A 161 2.00 -9.89 1.55
CA ARG A 161 0.63 -9.55 1.92
C ARG A 161 0.13 -10.52 2.98
N VAL A 162 -0.24 -10.00 4.14
CA VAL A 162 -0.91 -10.75 5.22
C VAL A 162 -2.32 -10.22 5.31
N ALA A 163 -3.32 -11.09 5.23
CA ALA A 163 -4.72 -10.67 5.18
C ALA A 163 -5.54 -11.26 6.32
N SER A 164 -6.51 -10.50 6.83
CA SER A 164 -7.55 -11.03 7.71
C SER A 164 -8.44 -12.04 6.96
N SER A 165 -9.10 -12.95 7.68
CA SER A 165 -9.96 -13.97 7.07
C SER A 165 -11.19 -13.40 6.35
N ASP A 166 -11.62 -12.19 6.72
CA ASP A 166 -12.73 -11.45 6.13
C ASP A 166 -12.29 -10.43 5.08
N SER A 167 -11.00 -10.41 4.72
CA SER A 167 -10.47 -9.54 3.68
C SER A 167 -11.00 -9.88 2.28
N ALA A 168 -11.14 -8.84 1.46
CA ALA A 168 -11.54 -8.95 0.07
C ALA A 168 -10.70 -8.04 -0.84
N PHE A 169 -10.31 -8.59 -1.99
CA PHE A 169 -9.45 -7.92 -2.97
C PHE A 169 -10.15 -7.82 -4.33
N GLY A 170 -9.85 -6.79 -5.11
CA GLY A 170 -10.37 -6.72 -6.48
C GLY A 170 -10.09 -5.42 -7.24
N ILE A 171 -10.20 -5.50 -8.56
CA ILE A 171 -9.95 -4.38 -9.49
C ILE A 171 -11.28 -3.66 -9.76
N LEU A 172 -11.87 -3.07 -8.71
CA LEU A 172 -13.21 -2.46 -8.82
C LEU A 172 -13.25 -1.21 -9.72
N CYS A 173 -12.10 -0.56 -9.96
CA CYS A 173 -11.99 0.53 -10.94
C CYS A 173 -12.40 0.10 -12.35
N ARG A 174 -12.31 -1.20 -12.68
CA ARG A 174 -12.82 -1.78 -13.93
C ARG A 174 -14.30 -1.46 -14.16
N LEU A 175 -15.11 -1.52 -13.10
CA LEU A 175 -16.56 -1.26 -13.17
C LEU A 175 -16.90 0.21 -13.46
N ARG A 176 -15.90 1.10 -13.41
CA ARG A 176 -16.01 2.53 -13.67
C ARG A 176 -15.24 2.98 -14.92
N GLY A 177 -14.70 2.04 -15.69
CA GLY A 177 -13.89 2.34 -16.88
C GLY A 177 -12.54 2.99 -16.56
N VAL A 178 -12.10 2.94 -15.31
CA VAL A 178 -10.81 3.51 -14.89
C VAL A 178 -9.75 2.41 -14.94
N PRO A 179 -8.63 2.62 -15.65
CA PRO A 179 -7.55 1.63 -15.72
C PRO A 179 -6.74 1.58 -14.42
N LEU A 180 -5.99 0.49 -14.25
CA LEU A 180 -4.89 0.41 -13.28
C LEU A 180 -3.71 1.23 -13.83
N ILE A 181 -3.15 2.12 -13.01
CA ILE A 181 -2.08 3.04 -13.44
C ILE A 181 -0.87 3.03 -12.49
N ASP A 182 -0.94 2.27 -11.40
CA ASP A 182 0.06 2.20 -10.33
C ASP A 182 0.82 0.87 -10.33
N GLY A 183 0.95 0.25 -11.51
CA GLY A 183 1.74 -0.96 -11.73
C GLY A 183 0.98 -2.27 -11.55
N GLY A 184 -0.32 -2.24 -11.27
CA GLY A 184 -1.15 -3.43 -11.08
C GLY A 184 -1.17 -4.37 -12.28
N THR A 185 -1.14 -3.85 -13.50
CA THR A 185 -1.08 -4.65 -14.75
C THR A 185 0.24 -5.41 -14.93
N ALA A 186 1.30 -5.00 -14.26
CA ALA A 186 2.59 -5.70 -14.27
C ALA A 186 2.73 -6.64 -13.07
N ARG A 187 2.39 -6.18 -11.86
CA ARG A 187 2.59 -6.93 -10.61
C ARG A 187 1.59 -8.07 -10.45
N LEU A 188 0.32 -7.87 -10.80
CA LEU A 188 -0.70 -8.90 -10.60
C LEU A 188 -0.41 -10.18 -11.41
N PRO A 189 -0.14 -10.13 -12.74
CA PRO A 189 0.23 -11.33 -13.49
C PRO A 189 1.48 -12.03 -12.99
N ALA A 190 2.47 -11.28 -12.47
CA ALA A 190 3.69 -11.85 -11.92
C ALA A 190 3.43 -12.64 -10.62
N LEU A 191 2.43 -12.23 -9.83
CA LEU A 191 2.07 -12.89 -8.58
C LEU A 191 1.11 -14.06 -8.77
N VAL A 192 0.02 -13.85 -9.52
CA VAL A 192 -1.06 -14.86 -9.64
C VAL A 192 -1.09 -15.54 -10.99
N GLY A 193 -0.21 -15.22 -11.94
CA GLY A 193 -0.24 -15.74 -13.30
C GLY A 193 -1.25 -15.02 -14.20
N GLY A 194 -0.96 -14.99 -15.50
CA GLY A 194 -1.69 -14.17 -16.48
C GLY A 194 -3.20 -14.46 -16.57
N SER A 195 -3.61 -15.72 -16.56
CA SER A 195 -5.03 -16.08 -16.70
C SER A 195 -5.89 -15.60 -15.52
N ARG A 196 -5.41 -15.77 -14.29
CA ARG A 196 -6.10 -15.31 -13.09
C ARG A 196 -6.08 -13.78 -13.00
N ALA A 197 -4.97 -13.16 -13.36
CA ALA A 197 -4.88 -11.70 -13.44
C ALA A 197 -5.89 -11.13 -14.45
N ALA A 198 -6.03 -11.74 -15.63
CA ALA A 198 -6.99 -11.34 -16.66
C ALA A 198 -8.43 -11.49 -16.17
N ASP A 199 -8.78 -12.61 -15.52
CA ASP A 199 -10.10 -12.79 -14.91
C ASP A 199 -10.43 -11.63 -13.94
N LEU A 200 -9.56 -11.34 -12.98
CA LEU A 200 -9.77 -10.26 -12.01
C LEU A 200 -9.86 -8.88 -12.67
N ALA A 201 -8.99 -8.60 -13.64
CA ALA A 201 -8.91 -7.30 -14.30
C ALA A 201 -10.08 -7.05 -15.26
N LEU A 202 -10.57 -8.08 -15.94
CA LEU A 202 -11.63 -7.95 -16.94
C LEU A 202 -13.02 -7.98 -16.30
N THR A 203 -13.22 -8.82 -15.28
CA THR A 203 -14.52 -8.95 -14.60
C THR A 203 -14.70 -7.93 -13.47
N GLY A 204 -13.61 -7.50 -12.84
CA GLY A 204 -13.68 -6.69 -11.62
C GLY A 204 -14.30 -7.42 -10.44
N ARG A 205 -14.36 -8.77 -10.45
CA ARG A 205 -14.89 -9.55 -9.34
C ARG A 205 -13.99 -9.43 -8.09
N LEU A 206 -14.60 -9.66 -6.93
CA LEU A 206 -13.86 -9.77 -5.68
C LEU A 206 -13.31 -11.19 -5.50
N VAL A 207 -12.17 -11.29 -4.83
CA VAL A 207 -11.63 -12.53 -4.25
C VAL A 207 -11.57 -12.38 -2.74
N ASN A 208 -12.01 -13.40 -2.01
CA ASN A 208 -11.89 -13.43 -0.55
C ASN A 208 -10.49 -13.90 -0.12
N ALA A 209 -10.18 -13.78 1.16
CA ALA A 209 -8.87 -14.16 1.72
C ALA A 209 -8.45 -15.61 1.40
N THR A 210 -9.38 -16.57 1.44
CA THR A 210 -9.10 -17.98 1.13
C THR A 210 -8.69 -18.18 -0.32
N GLU A 211 -9.47 -17.62 -1.26
CA GLU A 211 -9.12 -17.68 -2.68
C GLU A 211 -7.81 -16.94 -2.95
N ALA A 212 -7.66 -15.74 -2.38
CA ALA A 212 -6.47 -14.92 -2.51
C ALA A 212 -5.20 -15.67 -2.08
N HIS A 213 -5.25 -16.40 -0.98
CA HIS A 213 -4.15 -17.28 -0.56
C HIS A 213 -3.91 -18.41 -1.58
N SER A 214 -4.98 -19.11 -2.03
CA SER A 214 -4.85 -20.24 -2.96
C SER A 214 -4.23 -19.87 -4.31
N ILE A 215 -4.44 -18.64 -4.77
CA ILE A 215 -3.94 -18.15 -6.06
C ILE A 215 -2.57 -17.46 -5.96
N GLY A 216 -1.99 -17.38 -4.76
CA GLY A 216 -0.70 -16.72 -4.51
C GLY A 216 -0.77 -15.19 -4.41
N LEU A 217 -1.97 -14.62 -4.23
CA LEU A 217 -2.13 -13.19 -3.99
C LEU A 217 -1.78 -12.82 -2.54
N VAL A 218 -2.10 -13.67 -1.57
CA VAL A 218 -1.80 -13.49 -0.14
C VAL A 218 -0.83 -14.58 0.31
N ASN A 219 0.10 -14.23 1.20
CA ASN A 219 1.15 -15.13 1.71
C ASN A 219 0.69 -16.00 2.86
#